data_AF-A0A3D1E388-F1
#
_entry.id   AF-A0A3D1E388-F1
#
_cell.length_a   1.000
_cell.length_b   1.000
_cell.length_c   1.000
_cell.angle_alpha   90.00
_cell.angle_beta   90.00
_cell.angle_gamma   90.00
#
_symmetry.space_group_name_H-M   'P 1'
#
loop_
_entity.id
_entity.type
_entity.pdbx_description
1 polymer ?
#
loop_
_entity_poly.entity_id
_entity_poly.type
_entity_poly.pdbx_seq_one_letter_code
_entity_poly.pdbx_strand_id
1 'polypeptide(L)'
;FGDRRKAMLEDLAILTKGTVISEEVGISLDGMTLEMLGSAKRVEITKDETTIVDGIGEKAEIEARCNQIRAQAEDTSSDYDREKLQERLAKLAGGVAVIRVG
;
A
#
# COMPACT_ATOMS: atom_id res chain seq x y z
N PHE A 1 1.06 10.62 -8.98
CA PHE A 1 2.31 10.81 -9.75
C PHE A 1 3.36 11.44 -8.83
N GLY A 2 4.65 11.36 -9.17
CA GLY A 2 5.73 11.87 -8.31
C GLY A 2 5.77 11.16 -6.94
N ASP A 3 6.00 11.91 -5.87
CA ASP A 3 6.14 11.38 -4.50
C ASP A 3 4.89 10.63 -4.02
N ARG A 4 3.70 11.02 -4.50
CA ARG A 4 2.46 10.28 -4.22
C ARG A 4 2.51 8.85 -4.77
N ARG A 5 3.18 8.61 -5.90
CA ARG A 5 3.34 7.26 -6.45
C ARG A 5 4.26 6.43 -5.55
N LYS A 6 5.36 7.01 -5.06
CA LYS A 6 6.30 6.35 -4.15
C LYS A 6 5.60 5.95 -2.85
N ALA A 7 4.87 6.89 -2.25
CA ALA A 7 4.11 6.65 -1.03
C ALA A 7 3.05 5.55 -1.18
N MET A 8 2.37 5.49 -2.33
CA MET A 8 1.43 4.39 -2.65
C MET A 8 2.12 3.04 -2.85
N LEU A 9 3.31 3.02 -3.45
CA LEU A 9 4.10 1.79 -3.61
C LEU A 9 4.58 1.28 -2.25
N GLU A 10 4.96 2.17 -1.34
CA GLU A 10 5.28 1.80 0.05
C GLU A 10 4.07 1.21 0.77
N ASP A 11 2.88 1.80 0.59
CA ASP A 11 1.64 1.26 1.18
C ASP A 11 1.40 -0.19 0.72
N LEU A 12 1.60 -0.45 -0.58
CA LEU A 12 1.46 -1.78 -1.17
C LEU A 12 2.56 -2.75 -0.69
N ALA A 13 3.78 -2.25 -0.54
CA ALA A 13 4.91 -3.03 -0.05
C ALA A 13 4.66 -3.49 1.39
N ILE A 14 4.21 -2.59 2.28
CA ILE A 14 3.79 -2.92 3.64
C ILE A 14 2.65 -3.93 3.65
N LEU A 15 1.64 -3.74 2.79
CA LEU A 15 0.49 -4.67 2.70
C LEU A 15 0.92 -6.09 2.28
N THR A 16 1.96 -6.22 1.46
CA THR A 16 2.40 -7.50 0.88
C THR A 16 3.67 -8.06 1.51
N LYS A 17 4.25 -7.38 2.52
CA LYS A 17 5.57 -7.69 3.10
C LYS A 17 6.70 -7.66 2.06
N GLY A 18 6.62 -6.74 1.11
CA GLY A 18 7.66 -6.46 0.13
C GLY A 18 8.46 -5.21 0.49
N THR A 19 9.54 -4.98 -0.25
CA THR A 19 10.34 -3.75 -0.17
C THR A 19 10.20 -3.00 -1.49
N VAL A 20 9.92 -1.69 -1.43
CA VAL A 20 9.90 -0.86 -2.65
C VAL A 20 11.32 -0.75 -3.19
N ILE A 21 11.53 -1.23 -4.41
CA ILE A 21 12.80 -1.11 -5.12
C ILE A 21 12.79 0.20 -5.91
N SER A 22 13.73 1.07 -5.58
CA SER A 22 13.92 2.35 -6.23
C SER A 22 15.41 2.67 -6.27
N GLU A 23 15.88 3.22 -7.40
CA GLU A 23 17.26 3.67 -7.56
C GLU A 23 17.64 4.76 -6.53
N GLU A 24 16.67 5.54 -6.06
CA GLU A 24 16.89 6.55 -5.01
C GLU A 24 17.23 5.93 -3.64
N VAL A 25 16.79 4.69 -3.40
CA VAL A 25 17.07 3.93 -2.17
C VAL A 25 18.35 3.10 -2.34
N GLY A 26 18.99 3.13 -3.52
CA GLY A 26 20.28 2.47 -3.80
C GLY A 26 20.16 0.97 -4.09
N ILE A 27 18.96 0.46 -4.35
CA ILE A 27 18.71 -0.95 -4.67
C ILE A 27 18.52 -1.06 -6.18
N SER A 28 19.48 -1.70 -6.87
CA SER A 28 19.37 -2.00 -8.29
C SER A 28 18.57 -3.28 -8.53
N LEU A 29 17.93 -3.38 -9.70
CA LEU A 29 17.19 -4.58 -10.11
C LEU A 29 18.06 -5.84 -10.11
N ASP A 30 19.37 -5.69 -10.33
CA ASP A 30 20.34 -6.81 -10.34
C ASP A 30 20.61 -7.41 -8.95
N GLY A 31 20.36 -6.66 -7.87
CA GLY A 31 20.61 -7.09 -6.49
C GLY A 31 19.39 -7.63 -5.75
N MET A 32 18.26 -7.81 -6.44
CA MET A 32 17.00 -8.19 -5.80
C MET A 32 17.03 -9.63 -5.28
N THR A 33 16.57 -9.82 -4.04
CA THR A 33 16.32 -11.15 -3.47
C THR A 33 14.83 -11.44 -3.42
N LEU A 34 14.47 -12.72 -3.38
CA LEU A 34 13.07 -13.16 -3.24
C LEU A 34 12.41 -12.62 -1.96
N GLU A 35 13.21 -12.34 -0.92
CA GLU A 35 12.75 -11.78 0.36
C GLU A 35 12.23 -10.33 0.22
N MET A 36 12.63 -9.62 -0.84
CA MET A 36 12.17 -8.26 -1.12
C MET A 36 10.84 -8.23 -1.88
N LEU A 37 10.41 -9.37 -2.43
CA LEU A 37 9.16 -9.48 -3.17
C LEU A 37 7.99 -9.71 -2.21
N GLY A 38 6.97 -8.86 -2.31
CA GLY A 38 5.74 -9.03 -1.56
C GLY A 38 4.94 -10.24 -2.05
N SER A 39 4.13 -10.83 -1.16
CA SER A 39 3.19 -11.90 -1.50
C SER A 39 1.75 -11.53 -1.15
N ALA A 40 0.81 -12.06 -1.93
CA ALA A 40 -0.62 -11.94 -1.69
C ALA A 40 -1.32 -13.24 -2.12
N LYS A 41 -2.44 -13.55 -1.48
CA LYS A 41 -3.19 -14.78 -1.76
C LYS A 41 -3.90 -14.76 -3.10
N ARG A 42 -4.44 -13.61 -3.49
CA ARG A 42 -5.12 -13.41 -4.78
C ARG A 42 -4.92 -11.98 -5.25
N VAL A 43 -4.61 -11.84 -6.53
CA VAL A 43 -4.53 -10.54 -7.21
C VAL A 43 -5.48 -10.61 -8.39
N GLU A 44 -6.40 -9.66 -8.46
CA GLU A 44 -7.39 -9.56 -9.52
C GLU A 44 -7.19 -8.25 -10.26
N ILE A 45 -7.01 -8.33 -11.57
CA ILE A 45 -6.70 -7.18 -12.42
C ILE A 45 -7.79 -7.10 -13.47
N THR A 46 -8.49 -5.98 -13.49
CA THR A 46 -9.47 -5.63 -14.52
C THR A 46 -8.91 -4.51 -15.40
N LYS A 47 -9.68 -4.06 -16.40
CA LYS A 47 -9.26 -2.98 -17.29
C LYS A 47 -8.95 -1.68 -16.55
N ASP A 48 -9.70 -1.41 -15.48
CA ASP A 48 -9.70 -0.12 -14.80
C ASP A 48 -9.16 -0.20 -13.36
N GLU A 49 -9.17 -1.39 -12.74
CA GLU A 49 -8.84 -1.57 -11.32
C GLU A 49 -7.95 -2.79 -11.05
N THR A 50 -7.11 -2.68 -10.02
CA THR A 50 -6.29 -3.78 -9.49
C THR A 50 -6.62 -3.98 -8.02
N THR A 51 -7.04 -5.19 -7.67
CA THR A 51 -7.44 -5.58 -6.31
C THR A 51 -6.49 -6.63 -5.79
N ILE A 52 -5.87 -6.36 -4.64
CA ILE A 52 -4.98 -7.29 -3.94
C ILE A 52 -5.70 -7.77 -2.69
N VAL A 53 -5.86 -9.09 -2.57
CA VAL A 53 -6.64 -9.74 -1.52
C VAL A 53 -5.72 -10.60 -0.65
N ASP A 54 -5.85 -10.46 0.67
CA ASP A 54 -5.05 -11.16 1.69
C ASP A 54 -3.55 -11.05 1.41
N GLY A 55 -3.01 -9.83 1.55
CA GLY A 55 -1.55 -9.61 1.59
C GLY A 55 -0.93 -10.22 2.86
N ILE A 56 0.33 -10.64 2.79
CA ILE A 56 1.05 -11.23 3.94
C ILE A 56 1.73 -10.19 4.85
N GLY A 57 1.36 -8.92 4.72
CA GLY A 57 1.86 -7.83 5.57
C GLY A 57 1.53 -8.02 7.04
N GLU A 58 2.38 -7.49 7.92
CA GLU A 58 2.14 -7.58 9.35
C GLU A 58 1.09 -6.56 9.78
N LYS A 59 0.08 -6.99 10.55
CA LYS A 59 -1.01 -6.12 11.01
C LYS A 59 -0.48 -4.88 11.74
N ALA A 60 0.59 -5.05 12.54
CA ALA A 60 1.21 -3.95 13.28
C ALA A 60 1.80 -2.89 12.34
N GLU A 61 2.44 -3.29 11.24
CA GLU A 61 2.99 -2.36 10.25
C GLU A 61 1.89 -1.65 9.46
N ILE A 62 0.83 -2.37 9.09
CA ILE A 62 -0.34 -1.80 8.42
C ILE A 62 -1.03 -0.77 9.33
N GLU A 63 -1.22 -1.08 10.61
CA GLU A 63 -1.78 -0.15 11.60
C GLU A 63 -0.88 1.07 11.82
N ALA A 64 0.43 0.87 11.93
CA ALA A 64 1.40 1.96 12.05
C ALA A 64 1.34 2.90 10.82
N ARG A 65 1.26 2.34 9.62
CA ARG A 65 1.13 3.12 8.38
C ARG A 65 -0.21 3.86 8.32
N CYS A 66 -1.30 3.21 8.74
CA CYS A 66 -2.61 3.86 8.84
C CYS A 66 -2.56 5.05 9.82
N ASN A 67 -1.91 4.90 10.97
CA ASN A 67 -1.76 5.97 11.96
C ASN A 67 -0.93 7.13 11.41
N GLN A 68 0.16 6.86 10.70
CA GLN A 68 0.96 7.90 10.03
C GLN A 68 0.14 8.71 9.04
N ILE A 69 -0.65 8.04 8.19
CA ILE A 69 -1.51 8.72 7.20
C ILE A 69 -2.61 9.51 7.91
N ARG A 70 -3.16 9.00 9.02
CA ARG A 70 -4.15 9.69 9.84
C ARG A 70 -3.61 11.00 10.42
N ALA A 71 -2.41 10.97 11.00
CA ALA A 71 -1.74 12.16 11.52
C ALA A 71 -1.44 13.18 10.41
N GLN A 72 -0.96 12.72 9.24
CA GLN A 72 -0.73 13.60 8.08
C GLN A 72 -2.01 14.25 7.56
N ALA A 73 -3.15 13.56 7.65
CA ALA A 73 -4.45 14.08 7.24
C ALA A 73 -5.01 15.12 8.24
N GLU A 74 -4.62 15.03 9.51
CA GLU A 74 -4.97 16.00 10.56
C GLU A 74 -4.11 17.27 10.48
N ASP A 75 -2.81 17.12 10.20
CA ASP A 75 -1.86 18.24 10.09
C ASP A 75 -2.02 19.05 8.80
N THR A 76 -2.68 18.50 7.76
CA THR A 76 -2.88 19.24 6.50
C THR A 76 -4.08 20.20 6.57
N SER A 77 -3.84 21.44 6.14
CA SER A 77 -4.85 22.48 5.97
C SER A 77 -5.49 22.49 4.58
N SER A 78 -4.97 21.67 3.66
CA SER A 78 -5.45 21.53 2.29
C SER A 78 -6.53 20.45 2.21
N ASP A 79 -7.76 20.82 1.86
CA ASP A 79 -8.87 19.88 1.71
C ASP A 79 -8.59 18.84 0.61
N TYR A 80 -7.89 19.23 -0.46
CA TYR A 80 -7.47 18.31 -1.51
C TYR A 80 -6.52 17.23 -0.98
N ASP A 81 -5.50 17.61 -0.20
CA ASP A 81 -4.54 16.64 0.34
C ASP A 81 -5.18 15.75 1.40
N ARG A 82 -6.08 16.31 2.22
CA ARG A 82 -6.87 15.55 3.19
C ARG A 82 -7.70 14.47 2.50
N GLU A 83 -8.42 14.81 1.44
CA GLU A 83 -9.21 13.85 0.66
C GLU A 83 -8.31 12.74 0.08
N LYS A 84 -7.15 13.09 -0.46
CA LYS A 84 -6.22 12.11 -1.05
C LYS A 84 -5.55 11.21 -0.03
N LEU A 85 -5.31 11.70 1.19
CA LEU A 85 -4.82 10.88 2.30
C LEU A 85 -5.91 9.96 2.84
N GLN A 86 -7.15 10.43 2.93
CA GLN A 86 -8.30 9.60 3.32
C GLN A 86 -8.57 8.48 2.32
N GLU A 87 -8.47 8.73 1.01
CA GLU A 87 -8.56 7.68 -0.02
C GLU A 87 -7.51 6.58 0.19
N ARG A 88 -6.26 6.95 0.52
CA ARG A 88 -5.18 5.99 0.80
C ARG A 88 -5.44 5.20 2.07
N LEU A 89 -5.85 5.89 3.13
CA LEU A 89 -6.19 5.26 4.40
C LEU A 89 -7.34 4.27 4.24
N ALA A 90 -8.38 4.62 3.48
CA ALA A 90 -9.49 3.73 3.19
C ALA A 90 -9.04 2.47 2.44
N LYS A 91 -8.12 2.59 1.49
CA LYS A 91 -7.57 1.44 0.75
C LYS A 91 -6.71 0.53 1.63
N LEU A 92 -5.98 1.09 2.60
CA LEU A 92 -5.16 0.31 3.54
C LEU A 92 -6.00 -0.35 4.66
N ALA A 93 -6.93 0.41 5.25
CA ALA A 93 -7.73 -0.03 6.39
C ALA A 93 -8.96 -0.86 5.98
N GLY A 94 -9.53 -0.60 4.81
CA GLY A 94 -10.80 -1.18 4.37
C GLY A 94 -10.75 -2.69 4.14
N GLY A 95 -9.57 -3.24 3.88
CA GLY A 95 -9.42 -4.65 3.49
C GLY A 95 -10.27 -5.02 2.28
N VAL A 96 -10.22 -6.29 1.87
CA VAL A 96 -11.14 -6.81 0.85
C VAL A 96 -12.01 -7.87 1.50
N ALA A 97 -13.31 -7.58 1.66
CA ALA A 97 -14.26 -8.55 2.17
C ALA A 97 -14.64 -9.54 1.05
N VAL A 98 -14.34 -10.83 1.25
CA VAL A 98 -14.71 -11.90 0.32
C VAL A 98 -15.93 -12.64 0.85
N ILE A 99 -17.08 -12.48 0.19
CA ILE A 99 -18.30 -13.23 0.50
C ILE A 99 -18.36 -14.47 -0.40
N ARG A 100 -18.54 -15.66 0.19
CA ARG A 100 -18.75 -16.92 -0.54
C ARG A 100 -20.20 -17.34 -0.38
N VAL A 101 -20.96 -17.32 -1.48
CA VAL A 101 -22.35 -17.77 -1.52
C VAL A 101 -22.38 -19.14 -2.18
N GLY A 102 -22.98 -20.13 -1.52
CA GLY A 102 -23.15 -21.50 -1.99
C GLY A 102 -24.60 -21.81 -2.34
#